data_AF-A0A8T9QBL6-F1
#
_entry.id   AF-A0A8T9QBL6-F1
#
_cell.length_a   1.000
_cell.length_b   1.000
_cell.length_c   1.000
_cell.angle_alpha   90.00
_cell.angle_beta   90.00
_cell.angle_gamma   90.00
#
_symmetry.space_group_name_H-M   'P 1'
#
loop_
_entity.id
_entity.type
_entity.pdbx_description
1 polymer ?
#
loop_
_entity_poly.entity_id
_entity_poly.type
_entity_poly.pdbx_seq_one_letter_code
_entity_poly.pdbx_strand_id
1 'polypeptide(L)'
;MALRILSDTPTLTISHDYVENWLQLDWHGSPNDEEVMAGALTLLDLLRQERCTKVLNDNTHIHGLWADAARWGGEVFFPQLYDAGCRYFAWIHSPSATASFPPSWPFSTPRPASCS
;
A
#
# COMPACT_ATOMS: atom_id res chain seq x y z
N MET A 1 12.56 5.99 -15.77
CA MET A 1 11.31 5.33 -15.37
C MET A 1 10.45 5.19 -16.61
N ALA A 2 10.06 3.97 -16.96
CA ALA A 2 9.10 3.70 -18.02
C ALA A 2 7.84 3.13 -17.35
N LEU A 3 6.96 4.04 -16.93
CA LEU A 3 5.73 3.69 -16.22
C LEU A 3 4.58 3.49 -17.22
N ARG A 4 3.87 2.36 -17.13
CA ARG A 4 2.55 2.19 -17.76
C ARG A 4 1.48 2.27 -16.67
N ILE A 5 0.53 3.16 -16.84
CA ILE A 5 -0.64 3.24 -15.98
C ILE A 5 -1.54 2.04 -16.28
N LEU A 6 -1.92 1.29 -15.23
CA LEU A 6 -2.79 0.13 -15.30
C LEU A 6 -4.19 0.44 -14.77
N SER A 7 -4.28 1.30 -13.77
CA SER A 7 -5.53 1.78 -13.18
C SER A 7 -5.36 3.23 -12.74
N ASP A 8 -6.39 4.03 -12.92
CA ASP A 8 -6.40 5.42 -12.53
C ASP A 8 -7.80 5.77 -12.00
N THR A 9 -7.85 6.10 -10.71
CA THR A 9 -9.07 6.51 -10.00
C THR A 9 -8.82 7.87 -9.33
N PRO A 10 -9.86 8.56 -8.86
CA PRO A 10 -9.69 9.86 -8.20
C PRO A 10 -8.82 9.88 -6.94
N THR A 11 -8.51 8.72 -6.38
CA THR A 11 -7.74 8.59 -5.12
C THR A 11 -6.55 7.65 -5.22
N LEU A 12 -6.38 6.94 -6.34
CA LEU A 12 -5.31 5.97 -6.54
C LEU A 12 -4.95 5.86 -8.02
N THR A 13 -3.66 6.00 -8.31
CA THR A 13 -3.08 5.59 -9.59
C THR A 13 -2.19 4.36 -9.37
N ILE A 14 -2.41 3.30 -10.14
CA ILE A 14 -1.56 2.10 -10.15
C ILE A 14 -0.80 2.04 -11.46
N SER A 15 0.51 1.95 -11.38
CA SER A 15 1.39 1.86 -12.54
C SER A 15 2.40 0.72 -12.41
N HIS A 16 2.88 0.23 -13.54
CA HIS A 16 3.96 -0.75 -13.61
C HIS A 16 5.21 -0.09 -14.16
N ASP A 17 6.29 -0.16 -13.39
CA ASP A 17 7.63 0.15 -13.88
C ASP A 17 8.26 -1.11 -14.50
N TYR A 18 8.38 -1.17 -15.83
CA TYR A 18 8.96 -2.33 -16.52
C TYR A 18 10.47 -2.45 -16.35
N VAL A 19 11.14 -1.37 -15.97
CA VAL A 19 12.60 -1.36 -15.78
C VAL A 19 12.93 -2.02 -14.45
N GLU A 20 12.25 -1.60 -13.39
CA GLU A 20 12.50 -2.09 -12.02
C GLU A 20 11.62 -3.29 -11.62
N ASN A 21 10.60 -3.55 -12.44
CA ASN A 21 9.61 -4.62 -12.32
C ASN A 21 8.87 -4.60 -10.97
N TRP A 22 8.28 -3.45 -10.65
CA TRP A 22 7.37 -3.27 -9.52
C TRP A 22 6.04 -2.67 -9.94
N LEU A 23 5.01 -2.91 -9.13
CA LEU A 23 3.80 -2.10 -9.16
C LEU A 23 3.96 -0.94 -8.19
N GLN A 24 3.66 0.27 -8.66
CA GLN A 24 3.63 1.47 -7.86
C GLN A 24 2.18 1.90 -7.65
N LEU A 25 1.80 2.06 -6.38
CA LEU A 25 0.55 2.67 -5.96
C LEU A 25 0.87 4.09 -5.54
N ASP A 26 0.23 5.07 -6.18
CA ASP A 26 0.29 6.47 -5.80
C ASP A 26 -1.08 6.88 -5.25
N TRP A 27 -1.20 6.83 -3.92
CA TRP A 27 -2.41 7.25 -3.21
C TRP A 27 -2.43 8.77 -3.04
N HIS A 28 -3.57 9.36 -3.38
CA HIS A 28 -3.74 10.81 -3.35
C HIS A 28 -5.14 11.21 -2.87
N GLY A 29 -5.26 12.46 -2.41
CA GLY A 29 -6.53 13.01 -1.96
C GLY A 29 -6.94 12.46 -0.59
N SER A 30 -8.22 12.11 -0.42
CA SER A 30 -8.76 11.68 0.87
C SER A 30 -9.71 10.49 0.71
N PRO A 31 -9.17 9.30 0.41
CA PRO A 31 -10.01 8.13 0.23
C PRO A 31 -10.66 7.72 1.54
N ASN A 32 -11.86 7.19 1.45
CA ASN A 32 -12.52 6.49 2.55
C ASN A 32 -12.04 5.02 2.64
N ASP A 33 -12.45 4.32 3.69
CA ASP A 33 -12.06 2.92 3.92
C ASP A 33 -12.43 1.99 2.73
N GLU A 34 -13.60 2.17 2.12
CA GLU A 34 -14.05 1.34 0.99
C GLU A 34 -13.16 1.55 -0.25
N GLU A 35 -12.79 2.80 -0.52
CA GLU A 35 -11.89 3.16 -1.64
C GLU A 35 -10.49 2.58 -1.42
N VAL A 36 -9.98 2.62 -0.19
CA VAL A 36 -8.69 1.99 0.16
C VAL A 36 -8.74 0.48 -0.05
N MET A 37 -9.80 -0.17 0.43
CA MET A 37 -9.98 -1.61 0.26
C MET A 37 -10.13 -2.01 -1.21
N ALA A 38 -10.92 -1.26 -1.99
CA ALA A 38 -11.12 -1.52 -3.41
C ALA A 38 -9.81 -1.35 -4.22
N GLY A 39 -9.04 -0.31 -3.93
CA GLY A 39 -7.72 -0.10 -4.53
C GLY A 39 -6.73 -1.21 -4.18
N ALA A 40 -6.72 -1.66 -2.92
CA ALA A 40 -5.89 -2.78 -2.47
C ALA A 40 -6.26 -4.10 -3.18
N LEU A 41 -7.55 -4.38 -3.37
CA LEU A 41 -7.99 -5.57 -4.14
C LEU A 41 -7.59 -5.46 -5.63
N THR A 42 -7.71 -4.27 -6.22
CA THR A 42 -7.26 -4.01 -7.60
C THR A 42 -5.77 -4.30 -7.77
N LEU A 43 -4.95 -3.90 -6.79
CA LEU A 43 -3.52 -4.24 -6.76
C LEU A 43 -3.29 -5.76 -6.77
N LEU A 44 -4.05 -6.56 -6.02
CA LEU A 44 -3.87 -8.03 -6.01
C LEU A 44 -4.05 -8.65 -7.39
N ASP A 45 -5.05 -8.19 -8.13
CA ASP A 45 -5.33 -8.69 -9.47
C ASP A 45 -4.25 -8.27 -10.46
N LEU A 46 -3.82 -7.01 -10.41
CA LEU A 46 -2.74 -6.50 -11.26
C LEU A 46 -1.40 -7.18 -10.95
N LEU A 47 -1.11 -7.47 -9.68
CA LEU A 47 0.12 -8.15 -9.27
C LEU A 47 0.22 -9.55 -9.90
N ARG A 48 -0.89 -10.29 -9.91
CA ARG A 48 -0.98 -11.61 -10.55
C ARG A 48 -0.85 -11.51 -12.07
N GLN A 49 -1.49 -10.51 -12.69
CA GLN A 49 -1.47 -10.31 -14.14
C GLN A 49 -0.08 -9.94 -14.66
N GLU A 50 0.58 -8.97 -14.02
CA GLU A 50 1.91 -8.50 -14.40
C GLU A 50 3.04 -9.41 -13.89
N ARG A 51 2.72 -10.41 -13.05
CA ARG A 51 3.68 -11.34 -12.43
C ARG A 51 4.78 -10.59 -11.67
N CYS A 52 4.43 -9.46 -11.08
CA CYS A 52 5.33 -8.65 -10.28
C CYS A 52 5.49 -9.27 -8.88
N THR A 53 6.67 -9.13 -8.30
CA THR A 53 6.96 -9.58 -6.93
C THR A 53 7.27 -8.42 -5.99
N LYS A 54 7.27 -7.19 -6.51
CA LYS A 54 7.60 -5.97 -5.79
C LYS A 54 6.43 -4.99 -5.86
N VAL A 55 6.14 -4.35 -4.73
CA VAL A 55 5.15 -3.29 -4.62
C VAL A 55 5.77 -2.08 -3.92
N LEU A 56 5.62 -0.92 -4.53
CA LEU A 56 5.90 0.38 -3.93
C LEU A 56 4.57 1.05 -3.62
N ASN A 57 4.26 1.21 -2.33
CA ASN A 57 3.04 1.85 -1.87
C ASN A 57 3.35 3.26 -1.37
N ASP A 58 3.05 4.26 -2.20
CA ASP A 58 3.28 5.67 -1.93
C ASP A 58 2.03 6.33 -1.37
N ASN A 59 2.13 6.78 -0.12
CA ASN A 59 1.06 7.51 0.57
C ASN A 59 1.44 8.98 0.80
N THR A 60 2.41 9.54 0.05
CA THR A 60 2.88 10.92 0.26
C THR A 60 1.75 11.95 0.16
N HIS A 61 0.78 11.71 -0.73
CA HIS A 61 -0.29 12.65 -1.06
C HIS A 61 -1.67 12.27 -0.49
N ILE A 62 -1.74 11.22 0.33
CA ILE A 62 -2.99 10.83 1.01
C ILE A 62 -3.19 11.68 2.27
N HIS A 63 -4.44 12.05 2.52
CA HIS A 63 -4.92 12.74 3.71
C HIS A 63 -6.14 12.02 4.27
N GLY A 64 -6.44 12.21 5.56
CA GLY A 64 -7.60 11.59 6.22
C GLY A 64 -7.29 10.28 6.94
N LEU A 65 -8.32 9.76 7.63
CA LEU A 65 -8.26 8.55 8.44
C LEU A 65 -8.95 7.40 7.69
N TRP A 66 -8.25 6.29 7.52
CA TRP A 66 -8.73 5.05 6.91
C TRP A 66 -8.45 3.90 7.90
N ALA A 67 -8.96 4.05 9.12
CA ALA A 67 -8.58 3.19 10.26
C ALA A 67 -9.09 1.75 10.12
N ASP A 68 -10.28 1.56 9.54
CA ASP A 68 -10.83 0.23 9.32
C ASP A 68 -10.10 -0.48 8.18
N ALA A 69 -9.78 0.24 7.10
CA ALA A 69 -8.95 -0.28 6.02
C ALA A 69 -7.52 -0.60 6.51
N ALA A 70 -6.97 0.19 7.43
CA ALA A 70 -5.67 -0.10 8.04
C ALA A 70 -5.72 -1.41 8.85
N ARG A 71 -6.76 -1.62 9.65
CA ARG A 71 -6.93 -2.87 10.41
C ARG A 71 -7.11 -4.07 9.48
N TRP A 72 -8.01 -3.96 8.50
CA TRP A 72 -8.22 -4.97 7.47
C TRP A 72 -6.94 -5.26 6.67
N GLY A 73 -6.15 -4.23 6.42
CA GLY A 73 -4.86 -4.30 5.75
C GLY A 73 -3.92 -5.31 6.41
N GLY A 74 -3.76 -5.21 7.73
CA GLY A 74 -2.89 -6.07 8.52
C GLY A 74 -3.38 -7.52 8.62
N GLU A 75 -4.70 -7.72 8.75
CA GLU A 75 -5.28 -9.03 9.03
C GLU A 75 -5.62 -9.84 7.78
N VAL A 76 -5.99 -9.17 6.68
CA VAL A 76 -6.57 -9.80 5.50
C VAL A 76 -5.77 -9.54 4.24
N PHE A 77 -5.40 -8.28 4.00
CA PHE A 77 -4.76 -7.89 2.74
C PHE A 77 -3.32 -8.43 2.61
N PHE A 78 -2.46 -8.25 3.62
CA PHE A 78 -1.07 -8.71 3.52
C PHE A 78 -0.93 -10.23 3.28
N PRO A 79 -1.69 -11.10 3.95
CA PRO A 79 -1.73 -12.52 3.59
C PRO A 79 -2.07 -12.75 2.11
N GLN A 80 -3.12 -12.10 1.60
CA GLN A 80 -3.50 -12.22 0.19
C GLN A 80 -2.46 -11.63 -0.77
N LEU A 81 -1.76 -10.58 -0.36
CA LEU A 81 -0.70 -9.94 -1.13
C LEU A 81 0.51 -10.88 -1.28
N TYR A 82 0.86 -11.58 -0.21
CA TYR A 82 1.89 -12.62 -0.25
C TYR A 82 1.49 -13.78 -1.18
N ASP A 83 0.24 -14.25 -1.07
CA ASP A 83 -0.31 -15.33 -1.91
C ASP A 83 -0.41 -14.92 -3.39
N ALA A 84 -0.66 -13.63 -3.67
CA ALA A 84 -0.66 -13.07 -5.01
C ALA A 84 0.74 -13.00 -5.65
N GLY A 85 1.81 -13.27 -4.89
CA GLY A 85 3.19 -13.34 -5.39
C GLY A 85 4.10 -12.22 -4.89
N CYS A 86 3.62 -11.29 -4.05
CA CYS A 86 4.46 -10.23 -3.51
C CYS A 86 5.53 -10.80 -2.57
N ARG A 87 6.76 -10.30 -2.71
CA ARG A 87 7.91 -10.66 -1.90
C ARG A 87 8.60 -9.43 -1.28
N TYR A 88 8.46 -8.27 -1.93
CA TYR A 88 9.03 -7.01 -1.46
C TYR A 88 7.95 -5.94 -1.45
N PHE A 89 7.76 -5.32 -0.30
CA PHE A 89 6.79 -4.25 -0.10
C PHE A 89 7.50 -3.05 0.50
N ALA A 90 7.50 -1.92 -0.21
CA ALA A 90 8.00 -0.65 0.29
C ALA A 90 6.82 0.29 0.58
N TRP A 91 6.90 1.04 1.67
CA TRP A 91 5.87 1.99 2.09
C TRP A 91 6.48 3.38 2.23
N ILE A 92 5.94 4.37 1.53
CA ILE A 92 6.27 5.78 1.72
C ILE A 92 5.15 6.43 2.53
N HIS A 93 5.49 7.02 3.67
CA HIS A 93 4.50 7.62 4.57
C HIS A 93 4.11 9.04 4.14
N SER A 94 2.84 9.40 4.36
CA SER A 94 2.42 10.80 4.30
C SER A 94 3.18 11.61 5.36
N PRO A 95 3.70 12.80 5.05
CA PRO A 95 4.35 13.69 6.02
C PRO A 95 3.45 14.09 7.19
N SER A 96 2.13 14.05 6.96
CA SER A 96 1.09 14.50 7.90
C SER A 96 0.40 13.36 8.66
N ALA A 97 0.54 12.11 8.18
CA ALA A 97 -0.01 10.97 8.87
C ALA A 97 0.84 10.69 10.12
N THR A 98 0.28 10.97 11.29
CA THR A 98 0.78 10.36 12.52
C THR A 98 0.50 8.86 12.38
N ALA A 99 1.48 8.10 11.91
CA ALA A 99 1.35 6.68 11.61
C ALA A 99 1.09 5.90 12.92
N SER A 100 -0.14 5.92 13.42
CA SER A 100 -0.59 4.95 14.40
C SER A 100 -1.00 3.70 13.63
N PHE A 101 -0.01 2.95 13.17
CA PHE A 101 -0.24 1.56 12.84
C PHE A 101 -0.76 0.87 14.11
N PRO A 102 -1.79 0.02 14.01
CA PRO A 102 -2.15 -0.83 15.13
C PRO A 102 -0.94 -1.72 15.49
N PRO A 103 -0.76 -2.09 16.77
CA PRO A 103 0.38 -2.90 17.23
C PRO A 103 0.59 -4.22 16.47
N SER A 104 -0.44 -4.71 15.79
CA SER A 104 -0.43 -5.94 14.97
C SER A 104 0.16 -5.75 13.57
N TRP A 105 0.56 -4.55 13.17
CA TRP A 105 1.07 -4.30 11.82
C TRP A 105 2.51 -4.83 11.64
N PRO A 106 2.78 -5.63 10.59
CA PRO A 106 4.04 -6.38 10.44
C PRO A 106 5.28 -5.50 10.23
N PHE A 107 5.10 -4.22 9.92
CA PHE A 107 6.17 -3.24 9.70
C PHE A 107 6.19 -2.10 10.73
N SER A 108 5.47 -2.25 11.86
CA SER A 108 5.57 -1.29 12.96
C SER A 108 7.03 -1.25 13.43
N THR A 109 7.68 -0.10 13.33
CA THR A 109 9.01 0.07 13.94
C THR A 109 8.90 -0.25 15.43
N PRO A 110 9.80 -1.08 16.00
CA PRO A 110 9.78 -1.31 17.44
C PRO A 110 9.97 0.05 18.12
N ARG A 111 9.03 0.40 19.01
CA ARG A 111 9.16 1.57 19.89
C ARG A 111 10.53 1.46 20.57
N PRO A 112 11.40 2.49 20.52
CA PRO A 112 12.64 2.45 21.28
C PRO A 112 12.25 2.25 22.74
N ALA A 113 12.78 1.18 23.35
CA ALA A 113 12.56 0.92 24.76
C ALA A 113 13.00 2.17 25.52
N SER A 114 12.07 2.82 26.20
CA SER A 114 12.39 3.87 27.16
C SER A 114 13.19 3.21 28.28
N CYS A 115 14.52 3.34 28.23
CA CYS A 115 15.37 3.01 29.36
C CYS A 115 14.86 3.80 30.57
N SER A 116 14.39 3.07 31.58
CA SER A 116 14.10 3.58 32.92
C SER A 116 15.30 3.27 33.81
#